data_AF-A0AAW8UEX3-F1
#
_entry.id   AF-A0AAW8UEX3-F1
#
_cell.length_a   1.000
_cell.length_b   1.000
_cell.length_c   1.000
_cell.angle_alpha   90.00
_cell.angle_beta   90.00
_cell.angle_gamma   90.00
#
_symmetry.space_group_name_H-M   'P 1'
#
loop_
_entity.id
_entity.type
_entity.pdbx_description
1 polymer ?
#
loop_
_entity_poly.entity_id
_entity_poly.type
_entity_poly.pdbx_seq_one_letter_code
_entity_poly.pdbx_strand_id
1 'polypeptide(L)' 'MERNRETACQILEVFEELLDKYNIVINSEDRKEMISSGEDNVAAIYGEEYFLLEDKITNILDE' A
#
# COMPACT_ATOMS: atom_id res chain seq x y z
N MET A 1 -2.67 -5.61 -18.58
CA MET A 1 -3.77 -5.89 -17.64
C MET A 1 -3.35 -6.88 -16.54
N GLU A 2 -3.52 -8.21 -16.62
CA GLU A 2 -3.22 -9.10 -15.47
C GLU A 2 -1.74 -9.04 -15.02
N ARG A 3 -0.81 -9.16 -15.97
CA ARG A 3 0.64 -9.05 -15.70
C ARG A 3 1.09 -7.69 -15.15
N ASN A 4 0.40 -6.61 -15.55
CA ASN A 4 0.74 -5.26 -15.09
C ASN A 4 0.24 -5.05 -13.66
N ARG A 5 -0.90 -5.65 -13.31
CA ARG A 5 -1.41 -5.67 -11.93
C ARG A 5 -0.52 -6.48 -11.00
N GLU A 6 -0.01 -7.63 -11.45
CA GLU A 6 1.00 -8.38 -10.71
C GLU A 6 2.29 -7.56 -10.50
N THR A 7 2.73 -6.84 -11.54
CA THR A 7 3.89 -5.95 -11.44
C THR A 7 3.63 -4.78 -10.49
N ALA A 8 2.42 -4.22 -10.48
CA ALA A 8 2.02 -3.16 -9.56
C ALA A 8 2.03 -3.63 -8.10
N CYS A 9 1.57 -4.85 -7.82
CA CYS A 9 1.68 -5.46 -6.48
C CYS A 9 3.15 -5.63 -6.05
N GLN A 10 4.03 -6.10 -6.95
CA GLN A 10 5.46 -6.22 -6.64
C GLN A 10 6.13 -4.86 -6.38
N ILE A 11 5.74 -3.81 -7.12
CA ILE A 11 6.20 -2.44 -6.86
C ILE A 11 5.73 -1.97 -5.48
N LEU A 12 4.48 -2.26 -5.13
CA LEU A 12 3.93 -1.93 -3.81
C LEU A 12 4.67 -2.63 -2.69
N GLU A 13 4.99 -3.92 -2.81
CA GLU A 13 5.79 -4.65 -1.81
C GLU A 13 7.14 -3.98 -1.57
N VAL A 14 7.88 -3.65 -2.64
CA VAL A 14 9.18 -2.94 -2.53
C VAL A 14 9.00 -1.55 -1.92
N PHE A 15 7.89 -0.88 -2.22
CA PHE A 15 7.61 0.43 -1.66
C PHE A 15 7.27 0.35 -0.16
N GLU A 16 6.51 -0.65 0.27
CA GLU A 16 6.22 -0.90 1.69
C GLU A 16 7.50 -1.23 2.47
N GLU A 17 8.40 -2.05 1.93
CA GLU A 17 9.71 -2.31 2.54
C GLU A 17 10.53 -1.01 2.72
N LEU A 18 10.45 -0.11 1.74
CA LEU A 18 11.11 1.20 1.83
C LEU A 18 10.50 2.07 2.93
N LEU A 19 9.17 2.11 3.03
CA LEU A 19 8.46 2.88 4.05
C LEU A 19 8.76 2.34 5.45
N ASP A 20 8.72 1.02 5.63
CA ASP A 20 9.06 0.35 6.89
C ASP A 20 10.50 0.66 7.33
N LYS A 21 11.46 0.56 6.39
CA LYS A 21 12.87 0.90 6.65
C LYS A 21 13.06 2.31 7.24
N TYR A 22 12.24 3.27 6.84
CA TYR A 22 12.31 4.64 7.32
C TYR A 22 11.27 4.97 8.41
N ASN A 23 10.51 3.99 8.89
CA ASN A 23 9.39 4.16 9.82
C ASN A 23 8.38 5.21 9.32
N ILE A 24 8.13 5.23 8.02
CA ILE A 24 7.14 6.11 7.39
C ILE A 24 5.84 5.32 7.25
N VAL A 25 4.74 5.94 7.66
CA VAL A 25 3.40 5.37 7.50
C VAL A 25 2.53 6.38 6.77
N ILE A 26 1.66 5.88 5.90
CA ILE A 26 0.65 6.70 5.27
C ILE A 26 -0.54 6.82 6.22
N ASN A 27 -0.95 8.05 6.50
CA ASN A 27 -2.11 8.29 7.36
C ASN A 27 -3.37 7.92 6.59
N SER A 28 -4.08 6.89 7.05
CA SER A 28 -5.45 6.60 6.63
C SER A 28 -6.35 6.44 7.86
N GLU A 29 -7.64 6.76 7.71
CA GLU A 29 -8.62 6.56 8.78
C GLU A 29 -8.79 5.05 9.07
N ASP A 30 -8.81 4.21 8.04
CA ASP A 30 -8.86 2.74 8.15
C ASP A 30 -7.71 2.22 9.02
N ARG A 31 -6.49 2.71 8.79
CA ARG A 31 -5.31 2.32 9.58
C ARG A 31 -5.47 2.72 11.05
N LYS A 32 -6.02 3.91 11.33
CA LYS A 32 -6.25 4.37 12.71
C LYS A 32 -7.31 3.52 13.42
N GLU A 33 -8.36 3.12 12.72
CA GLU A 33 -9.40 2.24 13.28
C GLU A 33 -8.84 0.87 13.65
N MET A 34 -7.98 0.28 12.80
CA MET A 34 -7.34 -1.01 13.06
C MET A 34 -6.39 -0.96 14.27
N ILE A 35 -5.55 0.08 14.36
CA ILE A 35 -4.69 0.31 15.52
C ILE A 35 -5.53 0.51 16.79
N SER A 36 -6.62 1.28 16.70
CA SER A 36 -7.52 1.52 17.85
C SER A 36 -8.24 0.26 18.31
N SER A 37 -8.39 -0.73 17.41
CA SER A 37 -8.97 -2.04 17.68
C SER A 37 -7.97 -3.03 18.30
N GLY A 38 -6.71 -2.64 18.46
CA GLY A 38 -5.65 -3.44 19.10
C GLY A 38 -4.78 -4.24 18.13
N GLU A 39 -4.78 -3.91 16.83
CA GLU A 39 -3.79 -4.49 15.91
C GLU A 39 -2.44 -3.79 16.01
N ASP A 40 -1.41 -4.57 16.33
CA ASP A 40 -0.04 -4.07 16.49
C ASP A 40 0.77 -4.06 15.19
N ASN A 41 0.36 -4.83 14.16
CA ASN A 41 1.13 -5.02 12.92
C ASN A 41 0.32 -4.59 11.69
N VAL A 42 -0.03 -3.30 11.64
CA VAL A 42 -0.76 -2.72 10.51
C VAL A 42 0.21 -2.17 9.48
N ALA A 43 0.00 -2.54 8.21
CA ALA A 43 0.81 -2.14 7.07
C ALA A 43 1.04 -0.62 6.99
N ALA A 44 2.12 -0.22 6.32
CA ALA A 44 2.47 1.18 6.12
C ALA A 44 1.46 1.88 5.20
N ILE A 45 0.90 1.14 4.24
CA ILE A 45 -0.17 1.57 3.35
C ILE A 45 -1.36 0.63 3.57
N TYR A 46 -2.49 1.17 3.99
CA TYR A 46 -3.63 0.35 4.38
C TYR A 46 -4.95 0.97 3.93
N GLY A 47 -5.91 0.12 3.58
CA GLY A 47 -7.26 0.56 3.20
C GLY A 47 -7.32 1.09 1.77
N GLU A 48 -8.13 2.13 1.56
CA GLU A 48 -8.35 2.74 0.26
C GLU A 48 -7.04 3.20 -0.42
N GLU A 49 -6.08 3.69 0.37
CA GLU A 49 -4.79 4.19 -0.10
C GLU A 49 -3.97 3.12 -0.82
N TYR A 50 -4.06 1.87 -0.36
CA TYR A 50 -3.40 0.74 -1.02
C TYR A 50 -3.98 0.53 -2.43
N PHE A 51 -5.31 0.44 -2.53
CA PHE A 51 -5.99 0.19 -3.80
C PHE A 51 -5.83 1.34 -4.78
N LEU A 52 -5.88 2.59 -4.30
CA LEU A 52 -5.65 3.78 -5.12
C LEU A 52 -4.23 3.84 -5.67
N LEU A 53 -3.23 3.42 -4.88
CA LEU A 53 -1.84 3.41 -5.33
C LEU A 53 -1.61 2.27 -6.32
N GLU A 54 -2.15 1.08 -6.06
CA GLU A 54 -2.11 -0.05 -6.98
C GLU A 54 -2.70 0.31 -8.34
N ASP A 55 -3.91 0.87 -8.36
CA ASP A 55 -4.60 1.26 -9.60
C ASP A 55 -3.79 2.30 -10.39
N LYS A 56 -3.23 3.32 -9.72
CA LYS A 56 -2.37 4.32 -10.37
C LYS A 56 -1.11 3.71 -10.97
N ILE A 57 -0.45 2.80 -10.26
CA ILE A 57 0.75 2.13 -10.79
C ILE A 57 0.36 1.26 -11.98
N THR A 58 -0.73 0.48 -11.88
CA THR A 58 -1.24 -0.34 -12.98
C THR A 58 -1.54 0.51 -14.21
N ASN A 59 -2.19 1.67 -14.04
CA ASN A 59 -2.46 2.62 -15.13
C ASN A 59 -1.18 3.14 -15.78
N ILE A 60 -0.15 3.49 -15.01
CA ILE A 60 1.16 3.92 -15.54
C ILE A 60 1.83 2.80 -16.35
N LEU A 61 1.67 1.55 -15.94
CA LEU A 61 2.23 0.38 -16.64
C LEU A 61 1.46 -0.02 -17.90
N ASP A 62 0.20 0.41 -18.02
CA ASP A 62 -0.65 0.19 -19.19
C ASP A 62 -0.48 1.31 -20.26
N GLU A 63 0.24 2.41 -19.96
CA GLU A 63 0.66 3.45 -20.94
C GLU A 63 1.70 2.95 -21.96
#